data_AF-L0WD79-F1
#
_entry.id   AF-L0WD79-F1
#
_cell.length_a   1.000
_cell.length_b   1.000
_cell.length_c   1.000
_cell.angle_alpha   90.00
_cell.angle_beta   90.00
_cell.angle_gamma   90.00
#
_symmetry.space_group_name_H-M   'P 1'
#
loop_
_entity.id
_entity.type
_entity.pdbx_description
1 polymer ?
#
loop_
_entity_poly.entity_id
_entity_poly.type
_entity_poly.pdbx_seq_one_letter_code
_entity_poly.pdbx_strand_id
1 'polypeptide(L)'
;MKRSFLWLALITSTVLLLAVSVRAEPSILPILRQDLAEQGLAGVLTHQRAVNVPASLLHDWLAEQPLARFAITGFNQQGPRFAVRMRVHFDNGTVNFLRLEGRTSDAVHYTLSDWYDYAAGVHLHQLAEMAPWLQSRAGQRYLQLLQEQPDSAELSALVAERPAAQALWLMQCSGQPCEPRALSAQAGPEPALWQLERALKGADSSRFMQAYDRLVKALGDDAYLPIIAGEAGLRYRQCDWLAPWLVSRWQDHREQAQLADVTLRCSLAADLSWSRQHQLIDALARQFPGLDLAERIGDYYQQTGQTPSPALAQWLKEH
;
A
#
# COMPACT_ATOMS: atom_id res chain seq x y z
N MET A 1 -36.51 0.13 77.42
CA MET A 1 -37.53 -0.36 76.47
C MET A 1 -37.20 0.14 75.07
N LYS A 2 -37.09 -0.79 74.10
CA LYS A 2 -37.36 -0.72 72.64
C LYS A 2 -36.79 0.48 71.82
N ARG A 3 -35.81 0.31 70.91
CA ARG A 3 -35.81 -0.32 69.55
C ARG A 3 -36.62 0.40 68.45
N SER A 4 -35.88 1.05 67.53
CA SER A 4 -35.81 0.82 66.07
C SER A 4 -36.89 1.31 65.06
N PHE A 5 -36.37 1.62 63.85
CA PHE A 5 -36.92 1.53 62.46
C PHE A 5 -37.58 2.74 61.75
N LEU A 6 -36.84 3.26 60.74
CA LEU A 6 -37.13 3.51 59.29
C LEU A 6 -38.54 3.83 58.73
N TRP A 7 -38.50 4.51 57.57
CA TRP A 7 -39.40 4.60 56.38
C TRP A 7 -39.84 6.05 56.03
N LEU A 8 -39.34 6.74 54.97
CA LEU A 8 -39.57 6.68 53.50
C LEU A 8 -40.95 7.20 53.01
N ALA A 9 -40.96 8.29 52.22
CA ALA A 9 -41.75 8.49 50.97
C ALA A 9 -41.46 9.88 50.35
N LEU A 10 -40.84 10.06 49.17
CA LEU A 10 -41.25 9.82 47.77
C LEU A 10 -42.09 10.96 47.15
N ILE A 11 -41.47 11.88 46.41
CA ILE A 11 -42.12 12.63 45.30
C ILE A 11 -41.18 12.59 44.10
N THR A 12 -41.49 11.70 43.17
CA THR A 12 -40.89 11.56 41.84
C THR A 12 -41.65 12.45 40.85
N SER A 13 -40.97 13.40 40.22
CA SER A 13 -41.47 14.12 39.04
C SER A 13 -40.79 13.53 37.80
N THR A 14 -41.57 12.83 36.98
CA THR A 14 -41.10 12.13 35.78
C THR A 14 -41.18 13.08 34.58
N VAL A 15 -40.04 13.60 34.15
CA VAL A 15 -39.88 14.23 32.82
C VAL A 15 -39.50 13.13 31.84
N LEU A 16 -40.44 12.77 30.96
CA LEU A 16 -40.24 11.77 29.91
C LEU A 16 -39.47 12.43 28.74
N LEU A 17 -38.14 12.35 28.75
CA LEU A 17 -37.31 12.64 27.59
C LEU A 17 -37.40 11.47 26.62
N LEU A 18 -38.12 11.66 25.52
CA LEU A 18 -38.08 10.79 24.34
C LEU A 18 -36.67 10.85 23.72
N ALA A 19 -35.78 10.00 24.19
CA ALA A 19 -34.54 9.70 23.50
C ALA A 19 -34.87 8.96 22.21
N VAL A 20 -34.87 9.66 21.08
CA VAL A 20 -34.78 9.03 19.76
C VAL A 20 -33.38 8.45 19.66
N SER A 21 -33.23 7.19 20.05
CA SER A 21 -32.02 6.42 19.79
C SER A 21 -31.88 6.26 18.28
N VAL A 22 -31.09 7.12 17.63
CA VAL A 22 -30.54 6.83 16.31
C VAL A 22 -29.71 5.57 16.47
N ARG A 23 -30.29 4.40 16.15
CA ARG A 23 -29.52 3.15 16.10
C ARG A 23 -28.48 3.34 15.00
N ALA A 24 -27.23 3.50 15.40
CA ALA A 24 -26.11 3.39 14.47
C ALA A 24 -26.24 2.04 13.76
N GLU A 25 -26.19 2.04 12.42
CA GLU A 25 -26.12 0.79 11.68
C GLU A 25 -24.92 -0.02 12.20
N PRO A 26 -25.09 -1.33 12.47
CA PRO A 26 -23.98 -2.15 12.92
C PRO A 26 -22.87 -2.10 11.86
N SER A 27 -21.70 -1.62 12.27
CA SER A 27 -20.52 -1.50 11.40
C SER A 27 -19.76 -2.81 11.41
N ILE A 28 -19.39 -3.31 10.22
CA ILE A 28 -18.57 -4.52 10.11
C ILE A 28 -17.08 -4.27 10.38
N LEU A 29 -16.67 -3.01 10.46
CA LEU A 29 -15.27 -2.62 10.63
C LEU A 29 -14.56 -3.30 11.82
N PRO A 30 -15.18 -3.47 13.01
CA PRO A 30 -14.54 -4.17 14.13
C PRO A 30 -14.25 -5.63 13.81
N ILE A 31 -15.17 -6.32 13.13
CA ILE A 31 -15.02 -7.73 12.75
C ILE A 31 -13.92 -7.88 11.71
N LEU A 32 -13.93 -7.05 10.67
CA LEU A 32 -12.87 -7.06 9.66
C LEU A 32 -11.49 -6.81 10.29
N ARG A 33 -11.38 -5.90 11.26
CA ARG A 33 -10.12 -5.67 11.99
C ARG A 33 -9.70 -6.87 12.81
N GLN A 34 -10.64 -7.57 13.41
CA GLN A 34 -10.38 -8.78 14.17
C GLN A 34 -9.85 -9.89 13.24
N ASP A 35 -10.52 -10.14 12.12
CA ASP A 35 -10.07 -11.16 11.15
C ASP A 35 -8.65 -10.88 10.63
N LEU A 36 -8.36 -9.61 10.29
CA LEU A 36 -7.02 -9.20 9.86
C LEU A 36 -5.96 -9.38 10.95
N ALA A 37 -6.31 -9.10 12.21
CA ALA A 37 -5.37 -9.19 13.34
C ALA A 37 -5.09 -10.64 13.75
N GLU A 38 -6.10 -11.51 13.69
CA GLU A 38 -5.98 -12.91 14.13
C GLU A 38 -5.47 -13.84 13.03
N GLN A 39 -5.88 -13.60 11.78
CA GLN A 39 -5.71 -14.55 10.68
C GLN A 39 -5.14 -13.90 9.40
N GLY A 40 -4.82 -12.60 9.44
CA GLY A 40 -4.29 -11.88 8.30
C GLY A 40 -5.24 -11.83 7.10
N LEU A 41 -4.67 -11.81 5.89
CA LEU A 41 -5.46 -11.81 4.65
C LEU A 41 -6.18 -13.15 4.43
N ALA A 42 -5.62 -14.26 4.93
CA ALA A 42 -6.23 -15.58 4.80
C ALA A 42 -7.61 -15.63 5.49
N GLY A 43 -7.73 -15.10 6.71
CA GLY A 43 -9.00 -15.03 7.43
C GLY A 43 -10.06 -14.22 6.67
N VAL A 44 -9.68 -13.05 6.18
CA VAL A 44 -10.55 -12.17 5.39
C VAL A 44 -11.02 -12.86 4.10
N LEU A 45 -10.14 -13.59 3.41
CA LEU A 45 -10.46 -14.33 2.19
C LEU A 45 -11.45 -15.48 2.41
N THR A 46 -11.56 -16.04 3.62
CA THR A 46 -12.56 -17.08 3.90
C THR A 46 -14.01 -16.59 3.74
N HIS A 47 -14.22 -15.27 3.81
CA HIS A 47 -15.53 -14.63 3.62
C HIS A 47 -15.90 -14.42 2.15
N GLN A 48 -15.11 -14.92 1.20
CA GLN A 48 -15.41 -14.75 -0.21
C GLN A 48 -16.46 -15.75 -0.72
N ARG A 49 -17.48 -15.26 -1.44
CA ARG A 49 -18.48 -16.10 -2.13
C ARG A 49 -18.40 -16.06 -3.65
N ALA A 50 -17.96 -14.93 -4.21
CA ALA A 50 -18.24 -14.59 -5.61
C ALA A 50 -17.25 -15.20 -6.62
N VAL A 51 -16.18 -15.82 -6.14
CA VAL A 51 -15.01 -16.10 -6.97
C VAL A 51 -14.51 -17.49 -6.56
N ASN A 52 -14.94 -18.53 -7.30
CA ASN A 52 -14.30 -19.85 -7.21
C ASN A 52 -12.89 -19.74 -7.82
N VAL A 53 -11.97 -19.05 -7.15
CA VAL A 53 -10.55 -19.16 -7.48
C VAL A 53 -10.10 -20.51 -6.95
N PRO A 54 -9.47 -21.36 -7.77
CA PRO A 54 -8.77 -22.53 -7.28
C PRO A 54 -7.87 -22.14 -6.11
N ALA A 55 -8.00 -22.81 -4.97
CA ALA A 55 -7.21 -22.51 -3.77
C ALA A 55 -5.69 -22.56 -4.04
N SER A 56 -5.25 -23.38 -5.02
CA SER A 56 -3.87 -23.43 -5.49
C SER A 56 -3.36 -22.11 -6.07
N LEU A 57 -4.23 -21.34 -6.73
CA LEU A 57 -3.86 -20.02 -7.25
C LEU A 57 -3.84 -18.98 -6.11
N LEU A 58 -4.75 -19.07 -5.14
CA LEU A 58 -4.76 -18.15 -3.99
C LEU A 58 -3.60 -18.39 -3.00
N HIS A 59 -3.16 -19.64 -2.87
CA HIS A 59 -2.11 -20.02 -1.93
C HIS A 59 -0.82 -19.27 -2.23
N ASP A 60 -0.38 -19.35 -3.49
CA ASP A 60 0.83 -18.69 -3.99
C ASP A 60 0.68 -17.15 -4.06
N TRP A 61 -0.55 -16.62 -4.16
CA TRP A 61 -0.78 -15.20 -4.42
C TRP A 61 -0.97 -14.35 -3.15
N LEU A 62 -1.63 -14.86 -2.12
CA LEU A 62 -2.03 -14.05 -0.95
C LEU A 62 -1.96 -14.80 0.38
N ALA A 63 -1.98 -16.14 0.39
CA ALA A 63 -2.08 -16.91 1.62
C ALA A 63 -0.73 -17.24 2.27
N GLU A 64 0.37 -17.17 1.53
CA GLU A 64 1.69 -17.55 2.07
C GLU A 64 2.50 -16.40 2.66
N GLN A 65 2.11 -15.14 2.46
CA GLN A 65 2.85 -14.01 3.03
C GLN A 65 2.24 -13.53 4.35
N PRO A 66 2.88 -13.81 5.50
CA PRO A 66 2.40 -13.31 6.78
C PRO A 66 2.38 -11.78 6.80
N LEU A 67 1.30 -11.25 7.38
CA LEU A 67 1.15 -9.81 7.60
C LEU A 67 1.90 -9.41 8.86
N ALA A 68 2.88 -8.52 8.72
CA ALA A 68 3.56 -7.87 9.83
C ALA A 68 2.62 -6.90 10.57
N ARG A 69 1.87 -6.10 9.79
CA ARG A 69 0.91 -5.11 10.29
C ARG A 69 0.01 -4.62 9.15
N PHE A 70 -1.08 -3.95 9.50
CA PHE A 70 -1.97 -3.31 8.54
C PHE A 70 -2.52 -1.98 9.08
N ALA A 71 -3.04 -1.15 8.17
CA ALA A 71 -3.77 0.05 8.51
C ALA A 71 -5.00 0.16 7.60
N ILE A 72 -6.18 0.42 8.18
CA ILE A 72 -7.38 0.78 7.41
C ILE A 72 -7.35 2.29 7.19
N THR A 73 -7.17 2.69 5.93
CA THR A 73 -6.97 4.09 5.49
C THR A 73 -8.25 4.71 4.94
N GLY A 74 -9.30 3.91 4.78
CA GLY A 74 -10.65 4.38 4.50
C GLY A 74 -11.67 3.28 4.70
N PHE A 75 -12.85 3.66 5.19
CA PHE A 75 -13.97 2.77 5.37
C PHE A 75 -15.25 3.50 5.03
N ASN A 76 -16.09 2.87 4.21
CA ASN A 76 -17.44 3.35 3.92
C ASN A 76 -18.41 2.18 3.97
N GLN A 77 -19.54 2.36 4.66
CA GLN A 77 -20.63 1.40 4.71
C GLN A 77 -21.94 2.13 4.42
N GLN A 78 -22.71 1.59 3.48
CA GLN A 78 -24.00 2.14 3.06
C GLN A 78 -25.02 0.99 3.00
N GLY A 79 -25.83 0.86 4.05
CA GLY A 79 -26.71 -0.28 4.25
C GLY A 79 -25.92 -1.58 4.27
N PRO A 80 -26.27 -2.59 3.44
CA PRO A 80 -25.58 -3.87 3.44
C PRO A 80 -24.27 -3.84 2.66
N ARG A 81 -23.85 -2.74 2.03
CA ARG A 81 -22.62 -2.70 1.22
C ARG A 81 -21.52 -1.98 1.97
N PHE A 82 -20.29 -2.47 1.88
CA PHE A 82 -19.13 -1.78 2.41
C PHE A 82 -17.96 -1.81 1.43
N ALA A 83 -17.08 -0.83 1.57
CA ALA A 83 -15.78 -0.79 0.94
C ALA A 83 -14.72 -0.36 1.96
N VAL A 84 -13.59 -1.05 1.96
CA VAL A 84 -12.47 -0.81 2.85
C VAL A 84 -11.24 -0.58 2.00
N ARG A 85 -10.49 0.47 2.31
CA ARG A 85 -9.14 0.68 1.80
C ARG A 85 -8.16 0.40 2.91
N MET A 86 -7.12 -0.35 2.61
CA MET A 86 -6.11 -0.70 3.57
C MET A 86 -4.72 -0.68 2.97
N ARG A 87 -3.76 -0.42 3.83
CA ARG A 87 -2.34 -0.60 3.60
C ARG A 87 -1.89 -1.83 4.39
N VAL A 88 -1.23 -2.75 3.73
CA VAL A 88 -0.70 -3.98 4.32
C VAL A 88 0.81 -3.98 4.25
N HIS A 89 1.43 -4.47 5.32
CA HIS A 89 2.87 -4.62 5.46
C HIS A 89 3.15 -6.11 5.63
N PHE A 90 3.93 -6.66 4.72
CA PHE A 90 4.34 -8.06 4.77
C PHE A 90 5.65 -8.20 5.55
N ASP A 91 5.90 -9.38 6.11
CA ASP A 91 7.12 -9.64 6.89
C ASP A 91 8.42 -9.49 6.07
N ASN A 92 8.35 -9.63 4.75
CA ASN A 92 9.48 -9.37 3.85
C ASN A 92 9.78 -7.87 3.64
N GLY A 93 9.05 -6.97 4.31
CA GLY A 93 9.19 -5.52 4.22
C GLY A 93 8.41 -4.87 3.07
N THR A 94 7.74 -5.66 2.22
CA THR A 94 6.92 -5.12 1.13
C THR A 94 5.66 -4.47 1.67
N VAL A 95 5.26 -3.36 1.06
CA VAL A 95 4.01 -2.66 1.38
C VAL A 95 3.11 -2.70 0.16
N ASN A 96 1.83 -3.02 0.38
CA ASN A 96 0.81 -2.99 -0.65
C ASN A 96 -0.43 -2.22 -0.16
N PHE A 97 -1.24 -1.76 -1.10
CA PHE A 97 -2.55 -1.21 -0.84
C PHE A 97 -3.61 -2.12 -1.44
N LEU A 98 -4.67 -2.32 -0.69
CA LEU A 98 -5.78 -3.19 -1.08
C LEU A 98 -7.10 -2.42 -0.92
N ARG A 99 -8.05 -2.70 -1.80
CA ARG A 99 -9.45 -2.30 -1.62
C ARG A 99 -10.30 -3.55 -1.55
N LEU A 100 -10.99 -3.73 -0.43
CA LEU A 100 -11.94 -4.80 -0.21
C LEU A 100 -13.35 -4.27 -0.41
N GLU A 101 -14.20 -5.01 -1.11
CA GLU A 101 -15.61 -4.70 -1.26
C GLU A 101 -16.44 -5.89 -0.85
N GLY A 102 -17.56 -5.61 -0.20
CA GLY A 102 -18.41 -6.70 0.24
C GLY A 102 -19.78 -6.27 0.69
N ARG A 103 -20.46 -7.26 1.24
CA ARG A 103 -21.80 -7.10 1.79
C ARG A 103 -21.88 -7.65 3.20
N THR A 104 -22.57 -6.94 4.08
CA THR A 104 -22.92 -7.41 5.41
C THR A 104 -24.26 -8.16 5.33
N SER A 105 -24.37 -9.28 6.05
CA SER A 105 -25.65 -9.97 6.26
C SER A 105 -26.24 -9.66 7.63
N ASP A 106 -25.39 -9.38 8.61
CA ASP A 106 -25.75 -8.90 9.94
C ASP A 106 -24.56 -8.14 10.56
N ALA A 107 -24.58 -7.94 11.88
CA ALA A 107 -23.55 -7.20 12.61
C ALA A 107 -22.20 -7.91 12.76
N VAL A 108 -22.14 -9.23 12.53
CA VAL A 108 -20.96 -10.07 12.76
C VAL A 108 -20.54 -10.88 11.52
N HIS A 109 -21.37 -10.91 10.48
CA HIS A 109 -21.10 -11.63 9.25
C HIS A 109 -21.05 -10.71 8.04
N TYR A 110 -20.03 -10.94 7.22
CA TYR A 110 -19.90 -10.33 5.90
C TYR A 110 -19.45 -11.34 4.86
N THR A 111 -19.64 -10.92 3.61
CA THR A 111 -19.17 -11.62 2.43
C THR A 111 -18.39 -10.65 1.56
N LEU A 112 -17.21 -11.06 1.09
CA LEU A 112 -16.46 -10.30 0.10
C LEU A 112 -17.03 -10.57 -1.30
N SER A 113 -17.33 -9.48 -2.00
CA SER A 113 -17.72 -9.50 -3.40
C SER A 113 -16.53 -9.27 -4.32
N ASP A 114 -15.54 -8.48 -3.87
CA ASP A 114 -14.36 -8.21 -4.67
C ASP A 114 -13.18 -7.74 -3.81
N TRP A 115 -11.98 -7.82 -4.38
CA TRP A 115 -10.77 -7.23 -3.85
C TRP A 115 -9.89 -6.75 -5.00
N TYR A 116 -9.49 -5.48 -4.96
CA TYR A 116 -8.46 -4.91 -5.83
C TYR A 116 -7.08 -4.79 -5.16
N ASP A 117 -6.06 -5.37 -5.80
CA ASP A 117 -4.65 -5.24 -5.44
C ASP A 117 -4.02 -4.07 -6.22
N TYR A 118 -3.54 -3.04 -5.53
CA TYR A 118 -2.94 -1.87 -6.18
C TYR A 118 -1.48 -2.11 -6.63
N ALA A 119 -0.73 -3.06 -6.07
CA ALA A 119 0.60 -3.38 -6.55
C ALA A 119 0.54 -3.95 -7.97
N ALA A 120 -0.35 -4.92 -8.19
CA ALA A 120 -0.50 -5.59 -9.48
C ALA A 120 -1.54 -4.92 -10.40
N GLY A 121 -2.46 -4.14 -9.83
CA GLY A 121 -3.52 -3.47 -10.57
C GLY A 121 -4.60 -4.41 -11.07
N VAL A 122 -4.99 -5.39 -10.24
CA VAL A 122 -5.91 -6.46 -10.63
C VAL A 122 -6.98 -6.68 -9.57
N HIS A 123 -8.19 -7.00 -10.05
CA HIS A 123 -9.26 -7.45 -9.20
C HIS A 123 -9.29 -8.98 -9.08
N LEU A 124 -9.68 -9.45 -7.91
CA LEU A 124 -9.82 -10.86 -7.61
C LEU A 124 -10.89 -11.53 -8.49
N HIS A 125 -11.98 -10.83 -8.82
CA HIS A 125 -12.97 -11.36 -9.77
C HIS A 125 -12.39 -11.58 -11.17
N GLN A 126 -11.52 -10.67 -11.66
CA GLN A 126 -10.87 -10.81 -12.96
C GLN A 126 -9.96 -12.06 -12.99
N LEU A 127 -9.35 -12.40 -11.86
CA LEU A 127 -8.55 -13.62 -11.73
C LEU A 127 -9.43 -14.89 -11.79
N ALA A 128 -10.64 -14.91 -11.22
CA ALA A 128 -11.56 -16.04 -11.44
C ALA A 128 -12.03 -16.15 -12.88
N GLU A 129 -12.35 -15.02 -13.50
CA GLU A 129 -12.85 -15.00 -14.89
C GLU A 129 -11.81 -15.59 -15.86
N MET A 130 -10.53 -15.62 -15.48
CA MET A 130 -9.48 -16.30 -16.22
C MET A 130 -9.52 -17.83 -16.12
N ALA A 131 -10.22 -18.43 -15.16
CA ALA A 131 -10.16 -19.88 -14.92
C ALA A 131 -10.42 -20.74 -16.18
N PRO A 132 -11.43 -20.44 -17.03
CA PRO A 132 -11.63 -21.20 -18.28
C PRO A 132 -10.45 -21.05 -19.25
N TRP A 133 -9.84 -19.87 -19.32
CA TRP A 133 -8.67 -19.64 -20.17
C TRP A 133 -7.44 -20.39 -19.67
N LEU A 134 -7.22 -20.44 -18.35
CA LEU A 134 -6.11 -21.19 -17.75
C LEU A 134 -6.17 -22.69 -18.06
N GLN A 135 -7.37 -23.23 -18.32
CA GLN A 135 -7.57 -24.63 -18.75
C GLN A 135 -7.32 -24.85 -20.26
N SER A 136 -7.23 -23.79 -21.05
CA SER A 136 -6.90 -23.88 -22.48
C SER A 136 -5.42 -24.19 -22.70
N ARG A 137 -5.05 -24.63 -23.90
CA ARG A 137 -3.64 -24.86 -24.29
C ARG A 137 -2.77 -23.62 -24.09
N ALA A 138 -3.28 -22.43 -24.40
CA ALA A 138 -2.56 -21.17 -24.22
C ALA A 138 -2.38 -20.83 -22.73
N GLY A 139 -3.41 -21.06 -21.92
CA GLY A 139 -3.34 -20.87 -20.47
C GLY A 139 -2.37 -21.82 -19.78
N GLN A 140 -2.37 -23.11 -20.17
CA GLN A 140 -1.40 -24.08 -19.67
C GLN A 140 0.03 -23.73 -20.08
N ARG A 141 0.23 -23.28 -21.32
CA ARG A 141 1.54 -22.78 -21.79
C ARG A 141 1.99 -21.55 -21.00
N TYR A 142 1.07 -20.63 -20.74
CA TYR A 142 1.33 -19.46 -19.90
C TYR A 142 1.78 -19.87 -18.49
N LEU A 143 1.03 -20.75 -17.81
CA LEU A 143 1.37 -21.21 -16.45
C LEU A 143 2.74 -21.92 -16.43
N GLN A 144 3.02 -22.77 -17.41
CA GLN A 144 4.31 -23.44 -17.54
C GLN A 144 5.45 -22.41 -17.68
N LEU A 145 5.30 -21.45 -18.58
CA LEU A 145 6.32 -20.40 -18.79
C LEU A 145 6.48 -19.52 -17.57
N LEU A 146 5.39 -19.16 -16.90
CA LEU A 146 5.44 -18.35 -15.69
C LEU A 146 6.25 -19.03 -14.58
N GLN A 147 6.15 -20.36 -14.47
CA GLN A 147 6.90 -21.15 -13.48
C GLN A 147 8.34 -21.43 -13.89
N GLU A 148 8.58 -21.82 -15.15
CA GLU A 148 9.88 -22.33 -15.60
C GLU A 148 10.78 -21.25 -16.21
N GLN A 149 10.19 -20.27 -16.91
CA GLN A 149 10.88 -19.26 -17.72
C GLN A 149 10.13 -17.91 -17.69
N PRO A 150 10.03 -17.26 -16.51
CA PRO A 150 9.23 -16.05 -16.33
C PRO A 150 9.77 -14.84 -17.10
N ASP A 151 10.96 -14.93 -17.69
CA ASP A 151 11.56 -13.94 -18.58
C ASP A 151 11.22 -14.18 -20.06
N SER A 152 10.53 -15.28 -20.41
CA SER A 152 10.21 -15.64 -21.79
C SER A 152 9.47 -14.52 -22.54
N ALA A 153 9.90 -14.24 -23.77
CA ALA A 153 9.24 -13.26 -24.63
C ALA A 153 7.83 -13.72 -25.05
N GLU A 154 7.59 -15.03 -25.04
CA GLU A 154 6.31 -15.64 -25.40
C GLU A 154 5.20 -15.20 -24.43
N LEU A 155 5.54 -14.93 -23.15
CA LEU A 155 4.59 -14.48 -22.14
C LEU A 155 3.85 -13.21 -22.58
N SER A 156 4.53 -12.23 -23.19
CA SER A 156 3.90 -10.99 -23.67
C SER A 156 2.78 -11.24 -24.68
N ALA A 157 2.95 -12.21 -25.58
CA ALA A 157 1.93 -12.56 -26.56
C ALA A 157 0.78 -13.33 -25.92
N LEU A 158 1.06 -14.23 -24.97
CA LEU A 158 0.05 -15.03 -24.29
C LEU A 158 -0.89 -14.20 -23.40
N VAL A 159 -0.35 -13.13 -22.79
CA VAL A 159 -1.10 -12.24 -21.90
C VAL A 159 -1.63 -10.98 -22.58
N ALA A 160 -1.48 -10.86 -23.90
CA ALA A 160 -1.98 -9.71 -24.64
C ALA A 160 -3.48 -9.54 -24.37
N GLU A 161 -3.89 -8.32 -24.01
CA GLU A 161 -5.28 -7.98 -23.68
C GLU A 161 -5.88 -8.76 -22.49
N ARG A 162 -5.03 -9.34 -21.63
CA ARG A 162 -5.44 -10.06 -20.42
C ARG A 162 -4.85 -9.39 -19.18
N PRO A 163 -5.45 -8.29 -18.68
CA PRO A 163 -4.92 -7.54 -17.55
C PRO A 163 -4.62 -8.41 -16.33
N ALA A 164 -5.50 -9.35 -16.03
CA ALA A 164 -5.31 -10.24 -14.89
C ALA A 164 -4.13 -11.23 -15.09
N ALA A 165 -3.88 -11.71 -16.32
CA ALA A 165 -2.69 -12.52 -16.61
C ALA A 165 -1.41 -11.66 -16.60
N GLN A 166 -1.49 -10.43 -17.08
CA GLN A 166 -0.39 -9.46 -17.00
C GLN A 166 -0.01 -9.19 -15.54
N ALA A 167 -1.00 -8.99 -14.68
CA ALA A 167 -0.80 -8.74 -13.25
C ALA A 167 -0.14 -9.94 -12.56
N LEU A 168 -0.58 -11.17 -12.84
CA LEU A 168 0.07 -12.39 -12.35
C LEU A 168 1.54 -12.47 -12.78
N TRP A 169 1.82 -12.13 -14.03
CA TRP A 169 3.19 -12.11 -14.53
C TRP A 169 4.05 -11.06 -13.81
N LEU A 170 3.52 -9.86 -13.60
CA LEU A 170 4.24 -8.82 -12.85
C LEU A 170 4.53 -9.26 -11.42
N MET A 171 3.55 -9.85 -10.73
CA MET A 171 3.74 -10.33 -9.36
C MET A 171 4.82 -11.40 -9.28
N GLN A 172 4.82 -12.39 -10.18
CA GLN A 172 5.88 -13.42 -10.26
C GLN A 172 7.28 -12.80 -10.48
N CYS A 173 7.33 -11.70 -11.22
CA CYS A 173 8.56 -11.05 -11.61
C CYS A 173 9.01 -9.92 -10.67
N SER A 174 8.21 -9.55 -9.68
CA SER A 174 8.51 -8.42 -8.79
C SER A 174 9.82 -8.68 -8.02
N GLY A 175 10.76 -7.73 -8.12
CA GLY A 175 12.11 -7.84 -7.56
C GLY A 175 13.05 -8.80 -8.30
N GLN A 176 12.60 -9.42 -9.40
CA GLN A 176 13.37 -10.40 -10.17
C GLN A 176 13.87 -9.81 -11.50
N PRO A 177 14.88 -10.41 -12.15
CA PRO A 177 15.37 -9.94 -13.45
C PRO A 177 14.33 -9.83 -14.57
N CYS A 178 13.19 -10.54 -14.46
CA CYS A 178 12.10 -10.47 -15.44
C CYS A 178 11.12 -9.29 -15.24
N GLU A 179 11.18 -8.58 -14.08
CA GLU A 179 10.32 -7.43 -13.76
C GLU A 179 10.26 -6.40 -14.90
N PRO A 180 11.38 -5.99 -15.53
CA PRO A 180 11.36 -4.97 -16.56
C PRO A 180 10.45 -5.32 -17.75
N ARG A 181 10.34 -6.61 -18.08
CA ARG A 181 9.53 -7.10 -19.19
C ARG A 181 8.07 -7.21 -18.79
N ALA A 182 7.79 -7.81 -17.62
CA ALA A 182 6.44 -7.93 -17.09
C ALA A 182 5.80 -6.55 -16.86
N LEU A 183 6.55 -5.59 -16.31
CA LEU A 183 6.13 -4.20 -16.12
C LEU A 183 5.76 -3.50 -17.43
N SER A 184 6.48 -3.80 -18.51
CA SER A 184 6.21 -3.21 -19.83
C SER A 184 4.94 -3.78 -20.47
N ALA A 185 4.55 -5.00 -20.11
CA ALA A 185 3.34 -5.65 -20.60
C ALA A 185 2.06 -5.19 -19.89
N GLN A 186 2.17 -4.46 -18.77
CA GLN A 186 1.01 -4.03 -18.01
C GLN A 186 0.14 -3.04 -18.78
N ALA A 187 -1.14 -3.38 -18.89
CA ALA A 187 -2.19 -2.52 -19.42
C ALA A 187 -3.38 -2.52 -18.45
N GLY A 188 -4.07 -1.38 -18.37
CA GLY A 188 -5.24 -1.24 -17.52
C GLY A 188 -5.53 0.23 -17.21
N PRO A 189 -6.82 0.62 -17.16
CA PRO A 189 -7.20 1.98 -16.84
C PRO A 189 -7.09 2.27 -15.34
N GLU A 190 -7.23 1.24 -14.50
CA GLU A 190 -7.29 1.36 -13.05
C GLU A 190 -5.96 1.87 -12.45
N PRO A 191 -5.99 2.63 -11.34
CA PRO A 191 -4.79 3.10 -10.68
C PRO A 191 -4.02 1.94 -10.05
N ALA A 192 -2.71 1.87 -10.31
CA ALA A 192 -1.84 0.83 -9.75
C ALA A 192 -0.43 1.36 -9.50
N LEU A 193 0.24 0.85 -8.46
CA LEU A 193 1.58 1.27 -8.05
C LEU A 193 2.60 1.08 -9.17
N TRP A 194 2.48 0.01 -9.97
CA TRP A 194 3.36 -0.25 -11.11
C TRP A 194 3.37 0.89 -12.14
N GLN A 195 2.31 1.72 -12.19
CA GLN A 195 2.27 2.88 -13.08
C GLN A 195 3.30 3.95 -12.69
N LEU A 196 3.54 4.12 -11.38
CA LEU A 196 4.60 5.00 -10.87
C LEU A 196 5.97 4.46 -11.27
N GLU A 197 6.22 3.17 -11.02
CA GLU A 197 7.49 2.52 -11.35
C GLU A 197 7.79 2.60 -12.85
N ARG A 198 6.78 2.34 -13.69
CA ARG A 198 6.92 2.45 -15.15
C ARG A 198 7.25 3.88 -15.58
N ALA A 199 6.60 4.88 -14.99
CA ALA A 199 6.86 6.28 -15.30
C ALA A 199 8.28 6.69 -14.87
N LEU A 200 8.72 6.29 -13.68
CA LEU A 200 10.07 6.54 -13.18
C LEU A 200 11.14 5.85 -14.04
N LYS A 201 10.95 4.57 -14.36
CA LYS A 201 11.85 3.84 -15.26
C LYS A 201 11.95 4.49 -16.65
N GLY A 202 10.86 5.08 -17.14
CA GLY A 202 10.81 5.83 -18.39
C GLY A 202 11.24 7.29 -18.31
N ALA A 203 11.65 7.78 -17.13
CA ALA A 203 11.95 9.18 -16.86
C ALA A 203 10.81 10.15 -17.28
N ASP A 204 9.54 9.72 -17.16
CA ASP A 204 8.36 10.48 -17.57
C ASP A 204 7.67 11.07 -16.33
N SER A 205 8.10 12.27 -15.93
CA SER A 205 7.55 12.99 -14.78
C SER A 205 6.06 13.32 -14.95
N SER A 206 5.59 13.57 -16.18
CA SER A 206 4.19 13.87 -16.44
C SER A 206 3.29 12.67 -16.20
N ARG A 207 3.68 11.49 -16.71
CA ARG A 207 2.96 10.23 -16.43
C ARG A 207 3.05 9.85 -14.95
N PHE A 208 4.19 10.11 -14.30
CA PHE A 208 4.33 9.88 -12.87
C PHE A 208 3.30 10.68 -12.09
N MET A 209 3.19 12.00 -12.33
CA MET A 209 2.24 12.85 -11.61
C MET A 209 0.78 12.42 -11.87
N GLN A 210 0.44 12.06 -13.11
CA GLN A 210 -0.90 11.53 -13.42
C GLN A 210 -1.21 10.22 -12.69
N ALA A 211 -0.23 9.29 -12.64
CA ALA A 211 -0.38 8.04 -11.91
C ALA A 211 -0.51 8.28 -10.40
N TYR A 212 0.31 9.18 -9.86
CA TYR A 212 0.29 9.56 -8.44
C TYR A 212 -1.06 10.17 -8.05
N ASP A 213 -1.57 11.14 -8.82
CA ASP A 213 -2.87 11.78 -8.54
C ASP A 213 -4.03 10.78 -8.58
N ARG A 214 -3.98 9.82 -9.52
CA ARG A 214 -4.99 8.74 -9.57
C ARG A 214 -4.90 7.83 -8.35
N LEU A 215 -3.70 7.50 -7.90
CA LEU A 215 -3.48 6.70 -6.69
C LEU A 215 -3.91 7.45 -5.44
N VAL A 216 -3.60 8.73 -5.29
CA VAL A 216 -4.08 9.56 -4.15
C VAL A 216 -5.61 9.62 -4.13
N LYS A 217 -6.26 9.81 -5.28
CA LYS A 217 -7.73 9.78 -5.36
C LYS A 217 -8.29 8.43 -4.90
N ALA A 218 -7.64 7.33 -5.27
CA ALA A 218 -8.10 5.99 -4.95
C ALA A 218 -7.81 5.61 -3.49
N LEU A 219 -6.61 5.90 -2.99
CA LEU A 219 -6.06 5.45 -1.70
C LEU A 219 -6.28 6.43 -0.55
N GLY A 220 -6.45 7.73 -0.87
CA GLY A 220 -6.34 8.81 0.10
C GLY A 220 -4.92 9.37 0.18
N ASP A 221 -4.75 10.41 1.01
CA ASP A 221 -3.44 11.00 1.28
C ASP A 221 -2.68 10.16 2.30
N ASP A 222 -2.05 9.09 1.81
CA ASP A 222 -1.29 8.14 2.60
C ASP A 222 0.22 8.33 2.37
N ALA A 223 0.97 8.58 3.46
CA ALA A 223 2.40 8.86 3.41
C ALA A 223 3.28 7.71 2.85
N TYR A 224 2.76 6.48 2.74
CA TYR A 224 3.52 5.40 2.11
C TYR A 224 3.54 5.49 0.59
N LEU A 225 2.59 6.20 -0.02
CA LEU A 225 2.62 6.41 -1.46
C LEU A 225 3.87 7.22 -1.90
N PRO A 226 4.21 8.36 -1.29
CA PRO A 226 5.47 9.03 -1.60
C PRO A 226 6.71 8.25 -1.13
N ILE A 227 6.62 7.40 -0.09
CA ILE A 227 7.74 6.50 0.29
C ILE A 227 8.07 5.56 -0.86
N ILE A 228 7.06 4.85 -1.39
CA ILE A 228 7.21 3.93 -2.53
C ILE A 228 7.78 4.65 -3.74
N ALA A 229 7.26 5.85 -4.04
CA ALA A 229 7.78 6.67 -5.14
C ALA A 229 9.27 7.03 -4.95
N GLY A 230 9.68 7.40 -3.73
CA GLY A 230 11.08 7.72 -3.43
C GLY A 230 12.02 6.52 -3.54
N GLU A 231 11.60 5.35 -3.07
CA GLU A 231 12.38 4.11 -3.20
C GLU A 231 12.56 3.71 -4.67
N ALA A 232 11.49 3.80 -5.47
CA ALA A 232 11.56 3.59 -6.91
C ALA A 232 12.42 4.66 -7.60
N GLY A 233 12.35 5.93 -7.16
CA GLY A 233 13.18 7.01 -7.66
C GLY A 233 14.68 6.77 -7.44
N LEU A 234 15.07 6.27 -6.27
CA LEU A 234 16.43 5.83 -5.99
C LEU A 234 16.84 4.66 -6.90
N ARG A 235 15.97 3.64 -7.04
CA ARG A 235 16.22 2.45 -7.87
C ARG A 235 16.45 2.79 -9.34
N TYR A 236 15.64 3.70 -9.89
CA TYR A 236 15.69 4.10 -11.31
C TYR A 236 16.47 5.40 -11.56
N ARG A 237 17.20 5.91 -10.55
CA ARG A 237 18.03 7.12 -10.62
C ARG A 237 17.27 8.35 -11.14
N GLN A 238 16.08 8.58 -10.62
CA GLN A 238 15.19 9.69 -11.00
C GLN A 238 15.14 10.82 -9.94
N CYS A 239 16.12 10.86 -9.05
CA CYS A 239 16.07 11.74 -7.89
C CYS A 239 16.22 13.23 -8.20
N ASP A 240 16.82 13.62 -9.32
CA ASP A 240 17.06 15.04 -9.67
C ASP A 240 15.77 15.89 -9.65
N TRP A 241 14.70 15.37 -10.27
CA TRP A 241 13.40 16.06 -10.27
C TRP A 241 12.49 15.58 -9.15
N LEU A 242 12.67 14.35 -8.65
CA LEU A 242 11.79 13.76 -7.64
C LEU A 242 12.10 14.29 -6.23
N ALA A 243 13.36 14.63 -5.92
CA ALA A 243 13.76 15.09 -4.58
C ALA A 243 13.01 16.36 -4.12
N PRO A 244 12.91 17.44 -4.92
CA PRO A 244 12.10 18.60 -4.54
C PRO A 244 10.62 18.25 -4.28
N TRP A 245 10.06 17.31 -5.06
CA TRP A 245 8.70 16.83 -4.86
C TRP A 245 8.56 16.03 -3.56
N LEU A 246 9.50 15.13 -3.26
CA LEU A 246 9.56 14.38 -1.99
C LEU A 246 9.68 15.30 -0.78
N VAL A 247 10.50 16.36 -0.87
CA VAL A 247 10.60 17.37 0.19
C VAL A 247 9.23 18.01 0.46
N SER A 248 8.47 18.35 -0.57
CA SER A 248 7.10 18.85 -0.39
C SER A 248 6.17 17.80 0.23
N ARG A 249 6.23 16.53 -0.22
CA ARG A 249 5.39 15.47 0.35
C ARG A 249 5.75 15.18 1.82
N TRP A 250 7.02 15.20 2.18
CA TRP A 250 7.45 15.07 3.57
C TRP A 250 6.99 16.24 4.43
N GLN A 251 6.97 17.46 3.90
CA GLN A 251 6.44 18.63 4.63
C GLN A 251 4.95 18.49 4.96
N ASP A 252 4.18 17.78 4.16
CA ASP A 252 2.77 17.45 4.41
C ASP A 252 2.61 16.34 5.47
N HIS A 253 3.66 15.52 5.68
CA HIS A 253 3.67 14.32 6.54
C HIS A 253 4.92 14.28 7.45
N ARG A 254 5.19 15.38 8.17
CA ARG A 254 6.48 15.61 8.87
C ARG A 254 6.82 14.58 9.93
N GLU A 255 5.82 13.93 10.50
CA GLU A 255 5.96 12.89 11.52
C GLU A 255 6.47 11.56 10.96
N GLN A 256 6.46 11.37 9.64
CA GLN A 256 6.80 10.10 8.99
C GLN A 256 8.31 9.97 8.78
N ALA A 257 8.98 9.32 9.73
CA ALA A 257 10.43 9.12 9.70
C ALA A 257 10.94 8.37 8.45
N GLN A 258 10.18 7.38 7.95
CA GLN A 258 10.57 6.65 6.74
C GLN A 258 10.49 7.53 5.48
N LEU A 259 9.49 8.42 5.40
CA LEU A 259 9.41 9.40 4.32
C LEU A 259 10.54 10.42 4.41
N ALA A 260 10.91 10.81 5.62
CA ALA A 260 12.06 11.68 5.87
C ALA A 260 13.38 11.04 5.37
N ASP A 261 13.60 9.75 5.68
CA ASP A 261 14.78 8.99 5.27
C ASP A 261 14.90 8.88 3.73
N VAL A 262 13.84 8.45 3.05
CA VAL A 262 13.86 8.34 1.59
C VAL A 262 13.99 9.70 0.91
N THR A 263 13.40 10.75 1.49
CA THR A 263 13.55 12.14 1.01
C THR A 263 15.00 12.61 1.13
N LEU A 264 15.67 12.33 2.26
CA LEU A 264 17.08 12.62 2.47
C LEU A 264 17.93 11.88 1.43
N ARG A 265 17.80 10.55 1.35
CA ARG A 265 18.58 9.71 0.41
C ARG A 265 18.40 10.16 -1.03
N CYS A 266 17.17 10.48 -1.45
CA CYS A 266 16.92 10.95 -2.80
C CYS A 266 17.50 12.37 -3.02
N SER A 267 17.48 13.24 -2.01
CA SER A 267 18.13 14.56 -2.08
C SER A 267 19.66 14.50 -2.13
N LEU A 268 20.27 13.47 -1.53
CA LEU A 268 21.71 13.19 -1.62
C LEU A 268 22.09 12.60 -2.99
N ALA A 269 21.21 11.79 -3.58
CA ALA A 269 21.39 11.20 -4.91
C ALA A 269 21.18 12.21 -6.06
N ALA A 270 20.50 13.32 -5.79
CA ALA A 270 20.16 14.36 -6.75
C ALA A 270 21.26 15.43 -6.85
N ASP A 271 21.39 16.05 -8.01
CA ASP A 271 22.25 17.23 -8.20
C ASP A 271 21.59 18.51 -7.65
N LEU A 272 21.41 18.55 -6.33
CA LEU A 272 20.87 19.70 -5.62
C LEU A 272 21.97 20.62 -5.11
N SER A 273 21.74 21.93 -5.21
CA SER A 273 22.62 22.93 -4.59
C SER A 273 22.75 22.70 -3.08
N TRP A 274 23.96 22.92 -2.53
CA TRP A 274 24.24 22.82 -1.10
C TRP A 274 23.20 23.53 -0.21
N SER A 275 22.76 24.74 -0.59
CA SER A 275 21.77 25.49 0.17
C SER A 275 20.45 24.74 0.36
N ARG A 276 19.98 24.02 -0.66
CA ARG A 276 18.76 23.19 -0.59
C ARG A 276 18.98 21.93 0.25
N GLN A 277 20.11 21.26 0.07
CA GLN A 277 20.45 20.06 0.85
C GLN A 277 20.59 20.42 2.35
N HIS A 278 21.30 21.50 2.67
CA HIS A 278 21.47 21.98 4.03
C HIS A 278 20.13 22.38 4.68
N GLN A 279 19.25 23.08 3.95
CA GLN A 279 17.91 23.41 4.45
C GLN A 279 17.09 22.18 4.82
N LEU A 280 17.19 21.10 4.03
CA LEU A 280 16.55 19.83 4.34
C LEU A 280 17.18 19.20 5.59
N ILE A 281 18.52 19.11 5.65
CA ILE A 281 19.24 18.54 6.80
C ILE A 281 18.86 19.28 8.10
N ASP A 282 18.86 20.62 8.08
CA ASP A 282 18.42 21.44 9.22
C ASP A 282 16.96 21.16 9.62
N ALA A 283 16.08 21.00 8.63
CA ALA A 283 14.67 20.70 8.89
C ALA A 283 14.49 19.31 9.50
N LEU A 284 15.25 18.32 9.02
CA LEU A 284 15.27 16.97 9.56
C LEU A 284 15.82 16.94 10.99
N ALA A 285 16.90 17.67 11.26
CA ALA A 285 17.51 17.76 12.59
C ALA A 285 16.53 18.34 13.62
N ARG A 286 15.77 19.36 13.22
CA ARG A 286 14.72 19.95 14.06
C ARG A 286 13.55 19.00 14.30
N GLN A 287 13.16 18.22 13.29
CA GLN A 287 12.02 17.31 13.38
C GLN A 287 12.36 16.02 14.16
N PHE A 288 13.58 15.54 14.02
CA PHE A 288 14.06 14.28 14.60
C PHE A 288 15.36 14.52 15.39
N PRO A 289 15.30 15.20 16.56
CA PRO A 289 16.49 15.64 17.29
C PRO A 289 17.36 14.51 17.86
N GLY A 290 16.84 13.28 17.92
CA GLY A 290 17.60 12.09 18.34
C GLY A 290 18.20 11.28 17.19
N LEU A 291 18.08 11.75 15.94
CA LEU A 291 18.56 11.05 14.76
C LEU A 291 19.95 11.57 14.38
N ASP A 292 20.94 10.68 14.35
CA ASP A 292 22.27 11.03 13.85
C ASP A 292 22.23 11.15 12.32
N LEU A 293 22.10 12.39 11.84
CA LEU A 293 22.07 12.70 10.41
C LEU A 293 23.43 12.57 9.76
N ALA A 294 24.52 12.86 10.49
CA ALA A 294 25.87 12.76 9.95
C ALA A 294 26.21 11.28 9.67
N GLU A 295 25.90 10.38 10.62
CA GLU A 295 26.04 8.94 10.44
C GLU A 295 25.23 8.45 9.24
N ARG A 296 23.94 8.80 9.14
CA ARG A 296 23.07 8.35 8.03
C ARG A 296 23.53 8.84 6.66
N ILE A 297 23.99 10.08 6.57
CA ILE A 297 24.53 10.63 5.32
C ILE A 297 25.85 9.93 4.98
N GLY A 298 26.70 9.69 5.98
CA GLY A 298 27.94 8.92 5.84
C GLY A 298 27.68 7.51 5.29
N ASP A 299 26.75 6.78 5.93
CA ASP A 299 26.32 5.44 5.53
C ASP A 299 25.82 5.41 4.09
N TYR A 300 25.02 6.41 3.68
CA TYR A 300 24.55 6.51 2.30
C TYR A 300 25.70 6.55 1.30
N TYR A 301 26.72 7.39 1.53
CA TYR A 301 27.87 7.50 0.62
C TYR A 301 28.76 6.25 0.65
N GLN A 302 28.91 5.62 1.82
CA GLN A 302 29.61 4.35 1.94
C GLN A 302 28.92 3.23 1.14
N GLN A 303 27.59 3.12 1.26
CA GLN A 303 26.80 2.09 0.59
C GLN A 303 26.72 2.29 -0.94
N THR A 304 26.66 3.54 -1.39
CA THR A 304 26.50 3.86 -2.82
C THR A 304 27.84 4.01 -3.56
N GLY A 305 28.95 4.15 -2.82
CA GLY A 305 30.27 4.45 -3.40
C GLY A 305 30.36 5.83 -4.06
N GLN A 306 29.36 6.70 -3.86
CA GLN A 306 29.37 8.06 -4.35
C GLN A 306 30.22 8.95 -3.43
N THR A 307 30.66 10.10 -3.94
CA THR A 307 31.40 11.09 -3.14
C THR A 307 30.48 12.28 -2.82
N PRO A 308 30.42 12.74 -1.56
CA PRO A 308 29.68 13.95 -1.21
C PRO A 308 30.26 15.18 -1.92
N SER A 309 29.42 16.20 -2.12
CA SER A 309 29.90 17.50 -2.57
C SER A 309 30.91 18.08 -1.54
N PRO A 310 31.86 18.93 -1.95
CA PRO A 310 32.87 19.47 -1.03
C PRO A 310 32.27 20.16 0.20
N ALA A 311 31.15 20.87 0.02
CA ALA A 311 30.45 21.54 1.12
C ALA A 311 29.83 20.54 2.11
N LEU A 312 29.18 19.49 1.61
CA LEU A 312 28.62 18.43 2.45
C LEU A 312 29.72 17.62 3.14
N ALA A 313 30.83 17.35 2.44
CA ALA A 313 32.00 16.68 3.00
C ALA A 313 32.65 17.49 4.13
N GLN A 314 32.63 18.82 4.03
CA GLN A 314 33.09 19.69 5.10
C GLN A 314 32.14 19.65 6.30
N TRP A 315 30.82 19.74 6.06
CA TRP A 315 29.81 19.66 7.10
C TRP A 315 29.88 18.34 7.89
N LEU A 316 30.09 17.20 7.20
CA LEU A 316 30.27 15.87 7.80
C LEU A 316 31.54 15.72 8.66
N LYS A 317 32.52 16.62 8.53
CA LYS A 317 33.70 16.62 9.42
C LYS A 317 33.47 17.42 10.70
N GLU A 318 32.48 18.31 10.67
CA GLU A 318 32.15 19.23 11.76
C GLU A 318 31.08 18.68 12.69
N HIS A 319 30.39 17.61 12.28
CA HIS A 319 29.30 16.94 12.99
C HIS A 319 29.61 15.45 13.08
#